data_AF-N1UGF9-F1
#
_entry.id   AF-N1UGF9-F1
#
_cell.length_a   1.000
_cell.length_b   1.000
_cell.length_c   1.000
_cell.angle_alpha   90.00
_cell.angle_beta   90.00
_cell.angle_gamma   90.00
#
_symmetry.space_group_name_H-M   'P 1'
#
loop_
_entity.id
_entity.type
_entity.pdbx_description
1 polymer ?
#
loop_
_entity_poly.entity_id
_entity_poly.type
_entity_poly.pdbx_seq_one_letter_code
_entity_poly.pdbx_strand_id
1 'polypeptide(L)' 'MVPSLIIVESPSKAKTIGGYLGKEFRILATLGHVADLPKTTLGLDLKNRFEPEYVVLPGKKRFFPKS' A
#
# COMPACT_ATOMS: atom_id res chain seq x y z
N MET A 1 -15.97 12.63 15.23
CA MET A 1 -15.11 13.04 14.09
C MET A 1 -14.33 11.83 13.62
N VAL A 2 -14.23 11.60 12.31
CA VAL A 2 -13.45 10.47 11.77
C VAL A 2 -12.01 10.94 11.59
N PRO A 3 -11.01 10.28 12.21
CA PRO A 3 -9.62 10.69 12.06
C PRO A 3 -9.17 10.52 10.61
N SER A 4 -8.52 11.55 10.06
CA SER A 4 -7.95 11.52 8.72
C SER A 4 -6.87 10.43 8.64
N LEU A 5 -6.91 9.61 7.58
CA LEU A 5 -5.98 8.51 7.37
C LEU A 5 -4.79 8.95 6.51
N ILE A 6 -3.58 8.72 7.00
CA ILE A 6 -2.33 8.94 6.27
C ILE A 6 -1.63 7.59 6.11
N ILE A 7 -1.21 7.28 4.88
CA ILE A 7 -0.49 6.04 4.55
C ILE A 7 0.94 6.39 4.14
N VAL A 8 1.91 5.68 4.70
CA VAL A 8 3.35 5.88 4.42
C VAL A 8 4.05 4.56 4.15
N GLU A 9 5.23 4.59 3.52
CA GLU A 9 5.95 3.36 3.14
C GLU A 9 6.62 2.65 4.33
N SER A 10 7.07 3.38 5.35
CA SER A 10 7.98 2.88 6.39
C SER A 10 7.55 3.30 7.80
N PRO A 11 7.84 2.48 8.84
CA PRO A 11 7.52 2.81 10.23
C PRO A 11 8.18 4.09 10.72
N SER A 12 9.41 4.36 10.27
CA SER A 12 10.17 5.55 10.68
C SER A 12 9.46 6.82 10.24
N LYS A 13 8.98 6.90 8.98
CA LYS A 13 8.19 8.03 8.50
C LYS A 13 6.90 8.19 9.30
N ALA A 14 6.23 7.08 9.65
CA ALA A 14 5.01 7.12 10.46
C ALA A 14 5.27 7.73 11.84
N LYS A 15 6.37 7.36 12.49
CA LYS A 15 6.77 7.90 13.80
C LYS A 15 7.08 9.40 13.71
N THR A 16 7.83 9.82 12.69
CA THR A 16 8.18 11.23 12.49
C THR A 16 6.95 12.08 12.22
N ILE A 17 6.10 11.68 11.27
CA ILE A 17 4.89 12.44 10.91
C ILE A 17 3.87 12.44 12.06
N GLY A 18 3.74 11.32 12.78
CA GLY A 18 2.88 11.24 13.97
C GLY A 18 3.29 12.19 15.09
N GLY A 19 4.60 12.44 15.23
CA GLY A 19 5.11 13.46 16.16
C GLY A 19 4.68 14.89 15.79
N TYR A 20 4.55 15.19 14.49
CA TYR A 20 4.14 16.52 14.02
C TYR A 20 2.63 16.73 14.01
N LEU A 21 1.86 15.72 13.62
CA LEU A 21 0.41 15.87 13.39
C LEU A 21 -0.45 15.51 14.61
N GLY A 22 0.10 14.84 15.62
CA GLY A 22 -0.64 14.48 16.83
C GLY A 22 -1.68 13.36 16.62
N LYS A 23 -2.60 13.23 17.58
CA LYS A 23 -3.52 12.08 17.69
C LYS A 23 -4.78 12.17 16.80
N GLU A 24 -4.96 13.27 16.08
CA GLU A 24 -6.12 13.49 15.20
C GLU A 24 -6.02 12.71 13.88
N PHE A 25 -4.83 12.21 13.57
CA PHE A 25 -4.55 11.44 12.36
C PHE A 25 -4.27 9.98 12.69
N ARG A 26 -4.84 9.08 11.89
CA ARG A 26 -4.44 7.68 11.88
C ARG A 26 -3.33 7.50 10.85
N ILE A 27 -2.17 7.01 11.25
CA ILE A 27 -1.04 6.79 10.35
C ILE A 27 -0.77 5.29 10.20
N LEU A 28 -0.77 4.79 8.98
CA LEU A 28 -0.47 3.38 8.65
C LEU A 28 0.79 3.28 7.79
N ALA A 29 1.67 2.34 8.13
CA ALA A 29 2.84 2.02 7.31
C ALA A 29 2.58 0.77 6.45
N THR A 30 2.79 0.86 5.14
CA THR A 30 2.62 -0.26 4.20
C THR A 30 3.74 -1.30 4.32
N LEU A 31 4.89 -0.91 4.89
CA LEU A 31 6.11 -1.73 5.00
C LEU A 31 6.59 -2.17 3.60
N GLY A 32 6.73 -1.21 2.69
CA GLY A 32 7.10 -1.45 1.29
C GLY A 32 5.90 -1.65 0.36
N HIS A 33 6.12 -2.38 -0.74
CA HIS A 33 5.14 -2.55 -1.82
C HIS A 33 3.92 -3.34 -1.33
N VAL A 34 2.73 -3.00 -1.86
CA VAL A 34 1.47 -3.69 -1.55
C VAL A 34 0.98 -4.57 -2.71
N ALA A 35 1.39 -4.25 -3.93
CA ALA A 35 1.10 -5.00 -5.14
C ALA A 35 2.37 -5.19 -5.98
N ASP A 36 2.46 -6.38 -6.56
CA ASP A 36 3.44 -6.99 -7.43
C ASP A 36 3.03 -7.13 -8.91
N LEU A 37 3.91 -7.23 -9.90
CA LEU A 37 3.60 -8.09 -11.05
C LEU A 37 3.56 -9.57 -10.60
N PRO A 38 2.79 -10.44 -11.27
CA PRO A 38 2.81 -11.87 -11.02
C PRO A 38 4.24 -12.42 -11.11
N LYS A 39 4.65 -13.23 -10.14
CA LYS A 39 6.00 -13.80 -10.10
C LYS A 39 6.28 -14.85 -11.18
N THR A 40 5.22 -15.44 -11.73
CA THR A 40 5.28 -16.63 -12.58
C THR A 40 4.81 -16.40 -14.01
N THR A 41 4.21 -15.24 -14.29
CA THR A 41 3.79 -14.84 -15.65
C THR A 41 4.48 -13.54 -16.02
N LEU A 42 4.44 -13.15 -17.29
CA LEU A 42 5.03 -11.89 -17.75
C LEU A 42 4.41 -10.66 -17.07
N GLY A 43 3.16 -10.79 -16.59
CA GLY A 43 2.44 -9.70 -15.92
C GLY A 43 2.18 -8.49 -16.81
N LEU A 44 2.35 -8.61 -18.13
CA LEU A 44 2.12 -7.54 -19.10
C LEU A 44 1.26 -8.06 -20.24
N ASP A 45 0.19 -7.34 -20.55
CA ASP A 45 -0.62 -7.57 -21.73
C ASP A 45 0.02 -6.91 -22.95
N LEU A 46 0.76 -7.71 -23.72
CA LEU A 46 1.45 -7.25 -24.94
C LEU A 46 0.50 -6.80 -26.06
N LYS A 47 -0.77 -7.18 -26.01
CA LYS A 47 -1.78 -6.79 -27.02
C LYS A 47 -2.49 -5.51 -26.62
N ASN A 48 -2.62 -5.25 -25.33
CA ASN A 48 -3.27 -4.07 -24.78
C ASN A 48 -2.26 -3.08 -24.21
N ARG A 49 -1.43 -2.48 -25.07
CA ARG A 49 -0.51 -1.38 -24.71
C ARG A 49 0.41 -1.67 -23.51
N PHE A 50 0.84 -2.92 -23.33
CA PHE A 50 1.67 -3.34 -22.19
C PHE A 50 0.99 -3.09 -20.83
N GLU A 51 -0.33 -3.26 -20.76
CA GLU A 51 -1.08 -3.09 -19.52
C GLU A 51 -0.58 -4.08 -18.45
N PRO A 52 -0.17 -3.60 -17.26
CA PRO A 52 0.34 -4.46 -16.21
C PRO A 52 -0.79 -5.18 -15.47
N GLU A 53 -0.62 -6.49 -15.29
CA GLU A 53 -1.38 -7.27 -14.34
C GLU A 53 -0.74 -7.10 -12.95
N TYR A 54 -1.47 -6.55 -11.98
CA TYR A 54 -0.99 -6.43 -10.61
C TYR A 54 -1.62 -7.46 -9.69
N VAL A 55 -0.81 -8.09 -8.84
CA VAL A 55 -1.23 -9.02 -7.80
C VAL A 55 -0.90 -8.48 -6.42
N VAL A 56 -1.82 -8.60 -5.47
CA VAL A 56 -1.57 -8.19 -4.08
C VAL A 56 -0.53 -9.12 -3.45
N LEU A 57 0.52 -8.53 -2.89
CA LEU A 57 1.60 -9.30 -2.27
C LEU A 57 1.10 -10.12 -1.06
N PRO A 58 1.61 -11.34 -0.85
CA PRO A 58 1.30 -12.13 0.35
C PRO A 58 1.56 -11.32 1.63
N GLY A 59 0.61 -11.36 2.58
CA GLY A 59 0.69 -10.60 3.83
C GLY A 59 0.27 -9.12 3.73
N LYS A 60 0.03 -8.58 2.53
CA LYS A 60 -0.45 -7.20 2.33
C LYS A 60 -1.97 -7.10 2.19
N LYS A 61 -2.68 -8.23 2.10
CA LYS A 61 -4.15 -8.30 2.04
C LYS A 61 -4.85 -7.53 3.15
N ARG A 62 -4.21 -7.35 4.32
CA ARG A 62 -4.75 -6.57 5.46
C ARG A 62 -4.97 -5.08 5.17
N PHE A 63 -4.32 -4.54 4.13
CA PHE A 63 -4.46 -3.13 3.74
C PHE A 63 -5.65 -2.89 2.82
N PHE A 64 -6.24 -3.97 2.29
CA PHE A 64 -7.39 -3.89 1.39
C PHE A 64 -8.68 -4.22 2.16
N PRO A 65 -9.82 -3.61 1.79
CA PRO A 65 -11.11 -3.95 2.37
C PRO A 65 -11.38 -5.45 2.21
N LYS A 66 -11.93 -6.07 3.25
CA LYS A 66 -12.57 -7.38 3.08
C LYS A 66 -13.95 -7.11 2.51
N SER A 67 -14.14 -7.42 1.23
CA SER A 67 -15.46 -7.49 0.60
C SER A 67 -16.30 -8.60 1.19
#